data_AF-A0A858QZP9-F1
#
_entry.id   AF-A0A858QZP9-F1
#
_cell.length_a   1.000
_cell.length_b   1.000
_cell.length_c   1.000
_cell.angle_alpha   90.00
_cell.angle_beta   90.00
_cell.angle_gamma   90.00
#
_symmetry.space_group_name_H-M   'P 1'
#
loop_
_entity.id
_entity.type
_entity.pdbx_description
1 polymer ?
#
loop_
_entity_poly.entity_id
_entity_poly.type
_entity_poly.pdbx_seq_one_letter_code
_entity_poly.pdbx_strand_id
1 'polypeptide(L)'
;MRFTTSLRSILPILATLSIFVTPSASAEKTNYTFISGQEVFDALSQESWIVQGYLLGVTDALKHNEDPTLCFEIPLQPDADRVMQSAFLDYWASEEIPNSGVEAITTMMLSKFPCTSKVENN
;
A
#
# COMPACT_ATOMS: atom_id res chain seq x y z
N MET A 1 -1.60 12.08 -89.03
CA MET A 1 -0.33 12.23 -88.28
C MET A 1 -0.65 12.08 -86.80
N ARG A 2 0.12 11.25 -86.07
CA ARG A 2 0.01 10.89 -84.64
C ARG A 2 0.13 12.15 -83.74
N PHE A 3 -0.35 12.23 -82.49
CA PHE A 3 0.04 11.50 -81.26
C PHE A 3 -1.11 11.60 -80.22
N THR A 4 -1.74 10.51 -79.78
CA THR A 4 -1.49 9.69 -78.57
C THR A 4 -1.60 10.39 -77.20
N THR A 5 -2.53 9.85 -76.40
CA THR A 5 -2.52 9.60 -74.95
C THR A 5 -2.48 10.79 -73.99
N SER A 6 -3.55 10.95 -73.20
CA SER A 6 -3.42 11.39 -71.81
C SER A 6 -4.20 10.46 -70.89
N LEU A 7 -3.42 9.87 -69.99
CA LEU A 7 -3.68 8.76 -69.10
C LEU A 7 -4.71 9.17 -68.04
N ARG A 8 -5.87 8.50 -68.01
CA ARG A 8 -6.69 8.43 -66.78
C ARG A 8 -6.05 7.41 -65.84
N SER A 9 -6.34 7.53 -64.55
CA SER A 9 -6.19 6.48 -63.53
C SER A 9 -4.74 6.27 -63.04
N ILE A 10 -4.37 6.21 -61.76
CA ILE A 10 -5.06 6.28 -60.44
C ILE A 10 -3.96 6.72 -59.48
N LEU A 11 -4.18 7.76 -58.67
CA LEU A 11 -3.28 8.05 -57.54
C LEU A 11 -3.58 7.00 -56.45
N PRO A 12 -2.64 6.15 -56.01
CA PRO A 12 -2.90 5.32 -54.85
C PRO A 12 -2.91 6.24 -53.64
N ILE A 13 -4.10 6.46 -53.05
CA ILE A 13 -4.24 7.06 -51.73
C ILE A 13 -3.58 6.06 -50.77
N LEU A 14 -2.33 6.34 -50.42
CA LEU A 14 -1.58 5.62 -49.41
C LEU A 14 -2.23 5.94 -48.06
N ALA A 15 -3.23 5.14 -47.68
CA ALA A 15 -3.82 5.19 -46.36
C ALA A 15 -2.78 4.68 -45.34
N THR A 16 -2.01 5.60 -44.78
CA THR A 16 -1.13 5.34 -43.64
C THR A 16 -2.01 5.05 -42.42
N LEU A 17 -2.27 3.76 -42.20
CA LEU A 17 -2.88 3.26 -40.96
C LEU A 17 -1.91 3.54 -39.82
N SER A 18 -2.08 4.69 -39.17
CA SER A 18 -1.34 5.03 -37.95
C SER A 18 -1.90 4.17 -36.83
N ILE A 19 -1.22 3.05 -36.57
CA ILE A 19 -1.46 2.23 -35.38
C ILE A 19 -1.03 3.09 -34.20
N PHE A 20 -1.99 3.68 -33.49
CA PHE A 20 -1.74 4.24 -32.17
C PHE A 20 -1.43 3.06 -31.24
N VAL A 21 -0.15 2.73 -31.10
CA VAL A 21 0.32 1.86 -30.04
C VAL A 21 0.14 2.67 -28.76
N THR A 22 -0.95 2.45 -28.03
CA THR A 22 -1.07 2.92 -26.67
C THR A 22 0.03 2.21 -25.87
N PRO A 23 0.99 2.93 -25.28
CA PRO A 23 1.91 2.29 -24.36
C PRO A 23 1.05 1.67 -23.27
N SER A 24 1.17 0.35 -23.09
CA SER A 24 0.61 -0.29 -21.91
C SER A 24 1.30 0.37 -20.73
N ALA A 25 0.55 1.11 -19.91
CA ALA A 25 1.07 1.62 -18.66
C ALA A 25 1.44 0.41 -17.81
N SER A 26 2.71 0.05 -17.82
CA SER A 26 3.26 -0.82 -16.80
C SER A 26 3.15 -0.02 -15.52
N ALA A 27 2.17 -0.34 -14.68
CA ALA A 27 2.11 0.18 -13.33
C ALA A 27 3.39 -0.28 -12.64
N GLU A 28 4.39 0.59 -12.60
CA GLU A 28 5.50 0.45 -11.68
C GLU A 28 4.86 0.32 -10.30
N LYS A 29 5.12 -0.79 -9.61
CA LYS A 29 4.62 -1.04 -8.26
C LYS A 29 5.34 -0.06 -7.33
N THR A 30 4.97 1.20 -7.40
CA THR A 30 5.33 2.19 -6.39
C THR A 30 4.82 1.64 -5.05
N ASN A 31 5.56 1.88 -3.97
CA ASN A 31 5.13 1.56 -2.61
C ASN A 31 3.88 2.40 -2.28
N TYR A 32 2.75 1.99 -2.83
CA TYR A 32 1.48 2.66 -2.67
C TYR A 32 0.96 2.38 -1.26
N THR A 33 0.70 3.45 -0.53
CA THR A 33 -0.05 3.42 0.72
C THR A 33 -1.35 4.18 0.50
N PHE A 34 -2.44 3.68 1.08
CA PHE A 34 -3.75 4.33 0.98
C PHE A 34 -3.82 5.60 1.84
N ILE A 35 -3.23 5.56 3.04
CA ILE A 35 -3.03 6.69 3.94
C ILE A 35 -1.60 6.67 4.47
N SER A 36 -1.04 7.84 4.78
CA SER A 36 0.28 7.97 5.36
C SER A 36 0.30 7.64 6.86
N GLY A 37 1.48 7.37 7.41
CA GLY A 37 1.62 7.16 8.85
C GLY A 37 1.20 8.39 9.67
N GLN A 38 1.50 9.61 9.18
CA GLN A 38 1.06 10.84 9.83
C GLN A 38 -0.47 10.98 9.80
N GLU A 39 -1.12 10.67 8.68
CA GLU A 39 -2.60 10.68 8.61
C GLU A 39 -3.24 9.64 9.55
N VAL A 40 -2.60 8.49 9.75
CA VAL A 40 -3.03 7.52 10.77
C VAL A 40 -2.93 8.13 12.16
N PHE A 41 -1.78 8.73 12.50
CA PHE A 41 -1.57 9.38 13.80
C PHE A 41 -2.60 10.47 14.07
N ASP A 42 -2.76 11.40 13.13
CA ASP A 42 -3.65 12.54 13.25
C ASP A 42 -5.11 12.07 13.41
N ALA A 43 -5.53 11.06 12.65
CA ALA A 43 -6.89 10.54 12.73
C ALA A 43 -7.14 9.74 14.02
N LEU A 44 -6.18 8.94 14.48
CA LEU A 44 -6.30 8.19 15.74
C LEU A 44 -6.28 9.13 16.97
N SER A 45 -5.54 10.24 16.91
CA SER A 45 -5.54 11.26 17.97
C SER A 45 -6.89 11.97 18.11
N GLN A 46 -7.67 11.98 17.03
CA GLN A 46 -9.04 12.47 16.96
C GLN A 46 -10.09 11.37 17.19
N GLU A 47 -9.67 10.19 17.64
CA GLU A 47 -10.55 9.05 17.93
C GLU A 47 -11.37 8.59 16.70
N SER A 48 -10.79 8.67 15.50
CA SER A 48 -11.45 8.22 14.27
C SER A 48 -11.67 6.70 14.26
N TRP A 49 -12.93 6.28 14.36
CA TRP A 49 -13.34 4.87 14.29
C TRP A 49 -12.99 4.20 12.95
N ILE A 50 -12.96 4.96 11.85
CA ILE A 50 -12.60 4.44 10.53
C ILE A 50 -11.12 4.04 10.51
N VAL A 51 -10.25 4.91 11.03
CA VAL A 51 -8.81 4.66 11.05
C VAL A 51 -8.45 3.65 12.15
N GLN A 52 -9.22 3.58 13.23
CA GLN A 52 -9.13 2.47 14.18
C GLN A 52 -9.41 1.12 13.51
N GLY A 53 -10.45 1.05 12.66
CA GLY A 53 -10.72 -0.13 11.83
C GLY A 53 -9.58 -0.46 10.86
N TYR A 54 -8.93 0.57 10.28
CA TYR A 54 -7.74 0.38 9.44
C TYR A 54 -6.55 -0.19 10.22
N LEU A 55 -6.26 0.35 11.41
CA LEU A 55 -5.24 -0.19 12.33
C LEU A 55 -5.49 -1.68 12.59
N LEU A 56 -6.72 -2.04 12.99
CA LEU A 56 -7.11 -3.43 13.24
C LEU A 56 -6.97 -4.31 11.99
N GLY A 57 -7.40 -3.82 10.83
CA GLY A 57 -7.33 -4.57 9.57
C GLY A 57 -5.90 -4.86 9.13
N VAL A 58 -4.98 -3.89 9.25
CA VAL A 58 -3.56 -4.10 8.95
C VAL A 58 -2.96 -5.13 9.91
N THR A 59 -3.22 -4.97 11.21
CA THR A 59 -2.71 -5.88 12.24
C THR A 59 -3.22 -7.30 12.04
N ASP A 60 -4.52 -7.47 11.76
CA ASP A 60 -5.12 -8.79 11.51
C ASP A 60 -4.53 -9.48 10.28
N ALA A 61 -4.27 -8.71 9.22
CA ALA A 61 -3.68 -9.22 7.99
C ALA A 61 -2.23 -9.70 8.18
N LEU A 62 -1.50 -9.16 9.15
CA LEU A 62 -0.06 -9.38 9.31
C LEU A 62 0.34 -10.26 10.53
N LYS A 63 -0.59 -10.55 11.45
CA LYS A 63 -0.31 -11.29 12.72
C LYS A 63 0.22 -12.72 12.57
N HIS A 64 0.13 -13.33 11.40
CA HIS A 64 0.63 -14.68 11.12
C HIS A 64 1.68 -14.66 10.00
N ASN A 65 2.56 -13.66 10.02
CA ASN A 65 3.65 -13.59 9.07
C ASN A 65 4.55 -14.83 9.18
N GLU A 66 4.95 -15.40 8.03
CA GLU A 66 5.85 -16.55 7.98
C GLU A 66 7.29 -16.16 8.38
N ASP A 67 7.65 -14.88 8.26
CA ASP A 67 8.93 -14.35 8.71
C ASP A 67 8.91 -14.13 10.23
N PRO A 68 9.71 -14.87 11.01
CA PRO A 68 9.76 -14.72 12.46
C PRO A 68 10.30 -13.36 12.92
N THR A 69 11.02 -12.62 12.06
CA THR A 69 11.46 -11.25 12.37
C THR A 69 10.33 -10.24 12.30
N LEU A 70 9.20 -10.61 11.68
CA LEU A 70 7.98 -9.82 11.58
C LEU A 70 6.87 -10.34 12.51
N CYS A 71 7.24 -11.01 13.59
CA CYS A 71 6.30 -11.60 14.54
C CYS A 71 5.84 -10.60 15.61
N PHE A 72 4.53 -10.36 15.67
CA PHE A 72 3.86 -9.68 16.76
C PHE A 72 2.55 -10.39 17.12
N GLU A 73 2.01 -10.12 18.30
CA GLU A 73 0.74 -10.67 18.78
C GLU A 73 -0.30 -9.56 19.01
N ILE A 74 -1.57 -9.87 18.76
CA ILE A 74 -2.67 -8.97 19.14
C ILE A 74 -2.94 -9.17 20.64
N PRO A 75 -3.00 -8.10 21.46
CA PRO A 75 -3.29 -8.21 22.90
C PRO A 75 -4.58 -9.01 23.16
N LEU A 76 -4.51 -10.03 24.02
CA LEU A 76 -5.66 -10.86 24.36
C LEU A 76 -6.47 -10.24 25.51
N GLN A 77 -7.21 -9.17 25.22
CA GLN A 77 -8.06 -8.48 26.19
C GLN A 77 -9.26 -7.78 25.52
N PRO A 78 -10.34 -7.47 26.26
CA PRO A 78 -11.58 -6.93 25.69
C PRO A 78 -11.41 -5.57 24.97
N ASP A 79 -10.41 -4.79 25.34
CA ASP A 79 -10.11 -3.44 24.85
C ASP A 79 -8.80 -3.39 24.05
N ALA A 80 -8.47 -4.49 23.36
CA ALA A 80 -7.24 -4.59 22.55
C ALA A 80 -7.15 -3.49 21.47
N ASP A 81 -8.27 -3.08 20.90
CA ASP A 81 -8.38 -1.96 19.96
C ASP A 81 -7.88 -0.64 20.55
N ARG A 82 -8.34 -0.29 21.76
CA ARG A 82 -7.90 0.92 22.47
C ARG A 82 -6.44 0.83 22.89
N VAL A 83 -6.00 -0.35 23.32
CA VAL A 83 -4.60 -0.53 23.72
C VAL A 83 -3.64 -0.43 22.54
N MET A 84 -3.99 -0.99 21.38
CA MET A 84 -3.20 -0.80 20.16
C MET A 84 -3.22 0.66 19.68
N GLN A 85 -4.36 1.35 19.77
CA GLN A 85 -4.44 2.77 19.44
C GLN A 85 -3.56 3.63 20.35
N SER A 86 -3.63 3.42 21.68
CA SER A 86 -2.76 4.12 22.63
C SER A 86 -1.30 3.84 22.32
N ALA A 87 -0.93 2.57 22.11
CA ALA A 87 0.42 2.18 21.75
C ALA A 87 0.91 2.86 20.46
N PHE A 88 0.04 3.03 19.46
CA PHE A 88 0.35 3.77 18.23
C PHE A 88 0.68 5.23 18.51
N LEU A 89 -0.19 5.93 19.24
CA LEU A 89 0.01 7.34 19.57
C LEU A 89 1.25 7.54 20.45
N ASP A 90 1.44 6.68 21.45
CA ASP A 90 2.57 6.76 22.37
C ASP A 90 3.90 6.46 21.69
N TYR A 91 3.94 5.49 20.76
CA TYR A 91 5.16 5.11 20.05
C TYR A 91 5.65 6.21 19.11
N TRP A 92 4.72 6.90 18.43
CA TRP A 92 5.03 7.90 17.42
C TRP A 92 5.07 9.34 17.93
N ALA A 93 4.74 9.59 19.20
CA ALA A 93 4.67 10.95 19.77
C ALA A 93 5.98 11.74 19.70
N SER A 94 7.13 11.06 19.65
CA SER A 94 8.46 11.69 19.62
C SER A 94 9.37 11.17 18.49
N GLU A 95 8.85 10.34 17.60
CA GLU A 95 9.59 9.66 16.56
C GLU A 95 9.16 10.16 15.16
N GLU A 96 10.04 10.00 14.17
CA GLU A 96 9.67 10.30 12.78
C GLU A 96 8.76 9.21 12.22
N ILE A 97 7.53 9.57 11.86
CA ILE A 97 6.53 8.61 11.39
C ILE A 97 6.79 8.26 9.91
N PRO A 98 6.87 6.96 9.54
CA PRO A 98 7.01 6.54 8.15
C PRO A 98 5.89 7.07 7.26
N ASN A 99 6.23 7.30 5.98
CA ASN A 99 5.26 7.73 4.98
C ASN A 99 4.15 6.69 4.74
N SER A 100 4.38 5.41 5.00
CA SER A 100 3.39 4.35 4.85
C SER A 100 2.63 4.09 6.15
N GLY A 101 1.30 4.18 6.11
CA GLY A 101 0.45 3.83 7.25
C GLY A 101 0.62 2.36 7.67
N VAL A 102 0.75 1.46 6.69
CA VAL A 102 1.01 0.03 6.96
C VAL A 102 2.35 -0.16 7.67
N GLU A 103 3.39 0.53 7.20
CA GLU A 103 4.72 0.46 7.81
C GLU A 103 4.73 1.02 9.22
N ALA A 104 4.08 2.18 9.44
CA ALA A 104 3.96 2.79 10.76
C ALA A 104 3.22 1.86 11.75
N ILE A 105 2.13 1.22 11.32
CA ILE A 105 1.37 0.27 12.13
C ILE A 105 2.22 -0.97 12.45
N THR A 106 2.81 -1.58 11.43
CA THR A 106 3.58 -2.81 11.58
C THR A 106 4.79 -2.59 12.48
N THR A 107 5.51 -1.49 12.28
CA THR A 107 6.68 -1.13 13.10
C THR A 107 6.30 -0.96 14.56
N MET A 108 5.18 -0.28 14.84
CA MET A 108 4.68 -0.17 16.21
C MET A 108 4.32 -1.54 16.79
N MET A 109 3.58 -2.37 16.05
CA MET A 109 3.16 -3.70 16.53
C MET A 109 4.36 -4.57 16.89
N LEU A 110 5.39 -4.59 16.04
CA LEU A 110 6.64 -5.31 16.29
C LEU A 110 7.38 -4.80 17.53
N SER A 111 7.34 -3.49 17.78
CA SER A 111 8.00 -2.87 18.93
C SER A 111 7.24 -3.12 20.24
N LYS A 112 5.91 -2.99 20.23
CA LYS A 112 5.08 -2.95 21.44
C LYS A 112 4.47 -4.28 21.81
N PHE A 113 4.26 -5.16 20.83
CA PHE A 113 3.61 -6.45 21.03
C PHE A 113 4.39 -7.59 20.36
N PRO A 114 5.72 -7.71 20.60
CA PRO A 114 6.51 -8.77 19.98
C PRO A 114 6.00 -10.14 20.41
N CYS A 115 6.10 -11.13 19.52
CA CYS A 115 5.88 -12.52 19.92
C CYS A 115 6.86 -12.90 21.04
N THR A 116 6.35 -13.57 22.07
CA THR A 116 7.25 -14.12 23.09
C THR A 116 7.93 -15.33 22.47
N SER A 117 9.26 -15.32 22.36
CA SER A 117 10.01 -16.53 22.05
C SER A 117 9.63 -17.57 23.09
N LYS A 118 8.85 -18.59 22.72
CA LYS A 118 8.64 -19.74 23.59
C LYS A 118 10.00 -20.42 23.76
N VAL A 119 10.74 -20.02 24.79
CA VAL A 119 11.79 -20.87 25.34
C VAL A 119 11.05 -22.01 26.03
N GLU A 120 10.72 -23.04 25.25
CA GLU A 120 10.31 -24.33 25.81
C GLU A 120 11.52 -24.90 26.57
N ASN A 121 11.59 -24.59 27.86
CA ASN A 121 12.46 -25.31 28.78
C ASN A 121 11.87 -26.73 28.95
N ASN A 122 12.28 -27.66 28.08
CA ASN A 122 12.18 -29.10 28.32
C ASN A 122 13.51 -29.62 28.88
#